data_AF-C9S8F8-F1
#
_entry.id   AF-C9S8F8-F1
#
_cell.length_a   1.000
_cell.length_b   1.000
_cell.length_c   1.000
_cell.angle_alpha   90.00
_cell.angle_beta   90.00
_cell.angle_gamma   90.00
#
_symmetry.space_group_name_H-M   'P 1'
#
loop_
_entity.id
_entity.type
_entity.pdbx_description
1 polymer ?
#
loop_
_entity_poly.entity_id
_entity_poly.type
_entity_poly.pdbx_seq_one_letter_code
_entity_poly.pdbx_strand_id
1 'polypeptide(L)'
;MNSLRKQFYFTLFYFLTSIFAIINTILYFFVTLPHAGSGDDSSPAEPEPSGLGISKSPTELRDFGISQSPLLPYGTAGKTPLTDMFGEGWFEAFAILNLFVISTLIVLVEILFLNSVKRPYAIGAHIFGLLFLSGLYVAWAAVGRTVTGTGPFWLDGDEAGSREAVIANTIGFVVLSPFIFALVYGFIAIRETIVKSFQLSRMRIAAAAARDD
;
A
#
# COMPACT_ATOMS: atom_id res chain seq x y z
N MET A 1 -28.59 6.40 6.42
CA MET A 1 -27.94 6.05 7.70
C MET A 1 -28.47 7.01 8.77
N ASN A 2 -29.23 6.53 9.75
CA ASN A 2 -29.94 7.39 10.72
C ASN A 2 -29.11 7.76 11.97
N SER A 3 -27.81 7.42 12.04
CA SER A 3 -26.96 7.73 13.20
C SER A 3 -25.65 8.36 12.77
N LEU A 4 -25.38 9.57 13.27
CA LEU A 4 -24.16 10.34 13.01
C LEU A 4 -22.89 9.58 13.42
N ARG A 5 -22.94 8.84 14.54
CA ARG A 5 -21.80 8.03 15.02
C ARG A 5 -21.47 6.90 14.06
N LYS A 6 -22.49 6.16 13.59
CA LYS A 6 -22.30 5.08 12.61
C LYS A 6 -21.75 5.61 11.29
N GLN A 7 -22.21 6.78 10.87
CA GLN A 7 -21.66 7.45 9.69
C GLN A 7 -20.19 7.82 9.88
N PHE A 8 -19.81 8.37 11.03
CA PHE A 8 -18.42 8.71 11.34
C PHE A 8 -17.49 7.49 11.30
N TYR A 9 -17.85 6.39 11.98
CA TYR A 9 -17.00 5.19 11.97
C TYR A 9 -16.90 4.55 10.59
N PHE A 10 -18.00 4.54 9.84
CA PHE A 10 -18.00 4.05 8.48
C PHE A 10 -17.08 4.87 7.57
N THR A 11 -17.18 6.21 7.63
CA THR A 11 -16.30 7.08 6.85
C THR A 11 -14.85 6.95 7.28
N LEU A 12 -14.58 6.88 8.59
CA LEU A 12 -13.23 6.70 9.11
C LEU A 12 -12.61 5.38 8.61
N PHE A 13 -13.35 4.27 8.72
CA PHE A 13 -12.91 2.96 8.23
C PHE A 13 -12.66 2.98 6.72
N TYR A 14 -13.59 3.55 5.95
CA TYR A 14 -13.43 3.72 4.52
C TYR A 14 -12.13 4.46 4.18
N PHE A 15 -11.94 5.67 4.71
CA PHE A 15 -10.74 6.46 4.43
C PHE A 15 -9.46 5.76 4.86
N LEU A 16 -9.47 5.09 6.02
CA LEU A 16 -8.32 4.31 6.50
C LEU A 16 -7.92 3.24 5.47
N THR A 17 -8.87 2.41 5.03
CA THR A 17 -8.60 1.32 4.06
C THR A 17 -8.13 1.87 2.71
N SER A 18 -8.78 2.91 2.19
CA SER A 18 -8.39 3.55 0.92
C SER A 18 -6.98 4.14 0.98
N ILE A 19 -6.65 4.84 2.07
CA ILE A 19 -5.33 5.44 2.25
C ILE A 19 -4.27 4.36 2.36
N PHE A 20 -4.53 3.30 3.13
CA PHE A 20 -3.58 2.22 3.30
C PHE A 20 -3.33 1.47 1.99
N ALA A 21 -4.36 1.26 1.16
CA ALA A 21 -4.18 0.68 -0.17
C ALA A 21 -3.23 1.53 -1.05
N ILE A 22 -3.45 2.85 -1.08
CA ILE A 22 -2.60 3.78 -1.83
C ILE A 22 -1.18 3.81 -1.28
N ILE A 23 -1.02 3.94 0.05
CA ILE A 23 0.30 3.98 0.70
C ILE A 23 1.07 2.69 0.46
N ASN A 24 0.44 1.54 0.65
CA ASN A 24 1.08 0.25 0.42
C ASN A 24 1.54 0.09 -1.03
N THR A 25 0.76 0.59 -1.99
CA THR A 25 1.14 0.57 -3.40
C THR A 25 2.32 1.50 -3.67
N ILE A 26 2.31 2.71 -3.11
CA ILE A 26 3.45 3.65 -3.23
C ILE A 26 4.72 3.04 -2.61
N LEU A 27 4.63 2.52 -1.39
CA LEU A 27 5.78 1.92 -0.71
C LEU A 27 6.29 0.67 -1.41
N TYR A 28 5.41 -0.13 -1.99
CA TYR A 28 5.84 -1.28 -2.77
C TYR A 28 6.65 -0.85 -4.00
N PHE A 29 6.08 -0.01 -4.87
CA PHE A 29 6.71 0.34 -6.15
C PHE A 29 7.89 1.31 -6.04
N PHE A 30 7.86 2.25 -5.09
CA PHE A 30 8.89 3.31 -4.99
C PHE A 30 9.96 3.04 -3.93
N VAL A 31 9.69 2.16 -2.97
CA VAL A 31 10.60 1.92 -1.84
C VAL A 31 11.07 0.47 -1.83
N THR A 32 10.16 -0.49 -1.90
CA THR A 32 10.48 -1.92 -1.79
C THR A 32 11.09 -2.47 -3.08
N LEU A 33 10.48 -2.18 -4.22
CA LEU A 33 10.92 -2.69 -5.51
C LEU A 33 12.32 -2.20 -5.92
N PRO A 34 12.70 -0.91 -5.74
CA PRO A 34 14.06 -0.46 -6.01
C PRO A 34 15.09 -1.01 -5.03
N HIS A 35 14.73 -1.20 -3.76
CA HIS A 35 15.63 -1.75 -2.74
C HIS A 35 15.99 -3.22 -3.02
N ALA A 36 15.03 -4.01 -3.52
CA ALA A 36 15.29 -5.38 -3.96
C ALA A 36 16.28 -5.46 -5.14
N GLY A 37 16.30 -4.44 -6.01
CA GLY A 37 17.22 -4.37 -7.15
C GLY A 37 18.57 -3.72 -6.86
N SER A 38 18.77 -3.12 -5.68
CA SER A 38 19.98 -2.39 -5.29
C SER A 38 20.88 -3.17 -4.34
N GLY A 39 20.83 -4.51 -4.37
CA GLY A 39 21.69 -5.37 -3.56
C GLY A 39 23.14 -4.89 -3.61
N ASP A 40 23.64 -4.42 -2.48
CA ASP A 40 25.03 -4.04 -2.30
C ASP A 40 25.85 -5.34 -2.31
N ASP A 41 26.55 -5.60 -3.42
CA ASP A 41 27.46 -6.74 -3.64
C ASP A 41 28.73 -6.65 -2.75
N SER A 42 28.62 -6.23 -1.50
CA SER A 42 29.75 -5.98 -0.60
C SER A 42 29.88 -6.99 0.55
N SER A 43 29.01 -8.00 0.65
CA SER A 43 29.25 -9.14 1.55
C SER A 43 30.30 -10.07 0.93
N PRO A 44 31.48 -10.27 1.57
CA PRO A 44 32.50 -11.15 1.02
C PRO A 44 31.97 -12.57 0.98
N ALA A 45 32.03 -13.19 -0.20
CA ALA A 45 31.74 -14.60 -0.40
C ALA A 45 32.49 -15.41 0.66
N GLU A 46 31.74 -16.02 1.57
CA GLU A 46 32.29 -16.95 2.55
C GLU A 46 32.86 -18.15 1.76
N PRO A 47 34.15 -18.49 1.92
CA PRO A 47 34.78 -19.52 1.12
C PRO A 47 34.21 -20.89 1.53
N GLU A 48 33.48 -21.51 0.59
CA GLU A 48 33.02 -22.90 0.66
C GLU A 48 34.15 -23.84 1.13
N PRO A 49 34.05 -24.49 2.32
CA PRO A 49 34.94 -25.57 2.66
C PRO A 49 34.60 -26.77 1.77
N SER A 50 35.50 -27.05 0.85
CA SER A 50 35.50 -28.22 -0.02
C SER A 50 35.47 -29.50 0.84
N GLY A 51 34.38 -30.26 0.81
CA GLY A 51 34.29 -31.48 1.62
C GLY A 51 33.09 -32.38 1.34
N LEU A 52 33.29 -33.32 0.41
CA LEU A 52 32.56 -34.59 0.20
C LEU A 52 31.03 -34.55 0.03
N GLY A 53 30.63 -34.78 -1.22
CA GLY A 53 29.25 -34.90 -1.66
C GLY A 53 28.47 -36.05 -1.04
N ILE A 54 27.22 -35.75 -0.69
CA ILE A 54 26.08 -36.63 -0.87
C ILE A 54 24.97 -35.76 -1.46
N SER A 55 24.70 -35.98 -2.75
CA SER A 55 23.57 -35.43 -3.47
C SER A 55 22.27 -35.96 -2.85
N LYS A 56 21.52 -35.11 -2.15
CA LYS A 56 20.07 -35.25 -2.07
C LYS A 56 19.42 -34.10 -2.83
N SER A 57 18.68 -34.48 -3.86
CA SER A 57 17.98 -33.59 -4.78
C SER A 57 16.98 -32.67 -4.07
N PRO A 58 16.69 -31.47 -4.60
CA PRO A 58 15.77 -30.47 -4.02
C PRO A 58 14.28 -30.90 -4.01
N THR A 59 13.99 -32.18 -4.26
CA THR A 59 12.65 -32.69 -4.54
C THR A 59 11.92 -33.14 -3.27
N GLU A 60 12.61 -33.44 -2.16
CA GLU A 60 11.97 -34.02 -0.96
C GLU A 60 11.46 -33.00 0.08
N LEU A 61 11.71 -31.70 -0.09
CA LEU A 61 11.15 -30.64 0.79
C LEU A 61 9.83 -30.04 0.26
N ARG A 62 9.37 -30.47 -0.93
CA ARG A 62 8.12 -29.96 -1.54
C ARG A 62 6.85 -30.66 -1.02
N ASP A 63 7.00 -31.75 -0.25
CA ASP A 63 5.88 -32.65 0.08
C ASP A 63 5.11 -32.30 1.36
N PHE A 64 5.50 -31.23 2.07
CA PHE A 64 4.77 -30.77 3.27
C PHE A 64 3.77 -29.63 3.05
N GLY A 65 3.50 -29.23 1.80
CA GLY A 65 2.37 -28.33 1.48
C GLY A 65 2.43 -26.94 2.13
N ILE A 66 3.53 -26.59 2.80
CA ILE A 66 3.83 -25.24 3.26
C ILE A 66 4.68 -24.64 2.15
N SER A 67 4.03 -23.97 1.20
CA SER A 67 4.71 -22.97 0.40
C SER A 67 5.20 -21.90 1.35
N GLN A 68 6.39 -22.12 1.90
CA GLN A 68 7.24 -21.05 2.37
C GLN A 68 7.24 -20.00 1.26
N SER A 69 6.78 -18.79 1.56
CA SER A 69 7.34 -17.60 0.96
C SER A 69 8.36 -17.12 1.98
N PRO A 70 9.57 -17.71 2.05
CA PRO A 70 10.59 -17.05 2.81
C PRO A 70 10.94 -15.81 1.99
N LEU A 71 10.97 -14.64 2.64
CA LEU A 71 11.58 -13.44 2.08
C LEU A 71 13.06 -13.77 1.82
N LEU A 72 13.36 -14.41 0.68
CA LEU A 72 14.68 -14.94 0.36
C LEU A 72 15.44 -14.08 -0.63
N PRO A 73 16.79 -14.16 -0.55
CA PRO A 73 17.71 -13.19 -1.09
C PRO A 73 17.68 -13.27 -2.61
N TYR A 74 17.32 -12.15 -3.23
CA TYR A 74 17.29 -12.02 -4.67
C TYR A 74 18.73 -11.88 -5.20
N GLY A 75 19.20 -12.91 -5.88
CA GLY A 75 20.48 -12.90 -6.58
C GLY A 75 20.30 -13.42 -7.99
N THR A 76 20.35 -12.54 -8.99
CA THR A 76 21.32 -12.61 -10.11
C THR A 76 21.11 -11.47 -11.11
N ALA A 77 22.10 -10.57 -11.13
CA ALA A 77 22.60 -9.83 -12.28
C ALA A 77 21.60 -9.03 -13.16
N GLY A 78 21.54 -7.71 -12.92
CA GLY A 78 21.44 -6.71 -13.99
C GLY A 78 20.09 -6.55 -14.71
N LYS A 79 19.00 -7.13 -14.21
CA LYS A 79 17.66 -6.95 -14.78
C LYS A 79 16.96 -5.76 -14.12
N THR A 80 16.34 -4.91 -14.93
CA THR A 80 15.54 -3.79 -14.41
C THR A 80 14.40 -4.34 -13.53
N PRO A 81 14.02 -3.65 -12.43
CA PRO A 81 13.11 -4.17 -11.42
C PRO A 81 11.76 -4.66 -11.96
N LEU A 82 11.26 -4.05 -13.05
CA LEU A 82 10.03 -4.50 -13.71
C LEU A 82 10.19 -5.79 -14.51
N THR A 83 11.36 -6.05 -15.09
CA THR A 83 11.59 -7.26 -15.90
C THR A 83 11.65 -8.50 -15.02
N ASP A 84 12.08 -8.33 -13.78
CA ASP A 84 12.12 -9.39 -12.78
C ASP A 84 10.73 -9.77 -12.25
N MET A 85 9.86 -8.78 -12.01
CA MET A 85 8.47 -8.99 -11.61
C MET A 85 7.66 -9.87 -12.58
N PHE A 86 8.05 -9.91 -13.86
CA PHE A 86 7.43 -10.74 -14.89
C PHE A 86 8.31 -11.91 -15.34
N GLY A 87 9.50 -12.08 -14.74
CA GLY A 87 10.52 -13.03 -15.16
C GLY A 87 10.44 -14.40 -14.47
N GLU A 88 10.05 -14.46 -13.20
CA GLU A 88 10.06 -15.70 -12.40
C GLU A 88 8.73 -16.48 -12.40
N GLY A 89 7.67 -15.95 -13.03
CA GLY A 89 6.43 -16.69 -13.26
C GLY A 89 5.18 -15.81 -13.20
N TRP A 90 4.11 -16.24 -13.87
CA TRP A 90 2.88 -15.46 -13.99
C TRP A 90 2.13 -15.27 -12.65
N PHE A 91 2.32 -16.18 -11.70
CA PHE A 91 1.59 -16.19 -10.42
C PHE A 91 2.06 -15.08 -9.47
N GLU A 92 3.36 -14.83 -9.42
CA GLU A 92 3.92 -13.77 -8.56
C GLU A 92 3.53 -12.39 -9.08
N ALA A 93 3.69 -12.15 -10.38
CA ALA A 93 3.21 -10.94 -11.05
C ALA A 93 1.70 -10.73 -10.77
N PHE A 94 0.91 -11.79 -10.91
CA PHE A 94 -0.53 -11.75 -10.62
C PHE A 94 -0.81 -11.39 -9.16
N ALA A 95 -0.10 -11.99 -8.20
CA ALA A 95 -0.29 -11.71 -6.78
C ALA A 95 0.03 -10.24 -6.45
N ILE A 96 1.14 -9.70 -6.97
CA ILE A 96 1.55 -8.31 -6.75
C ILE A 96 0.57 -7.33 -7.39
N LEU A 97 0.21 -7.56 -8.66
CA LEU A 97 -0.75 -6.71 -9.37
C LEU A 97 -2.12 -6.72 -8.69
N ASN A 98 -2.59 -7.90 -8.28
CA ASN A 98 -3.88 -8.02 -7.61
C ASN A 98 -3.87 -7.36 -6.22
N LEU A 99 -2.79 -7.54 -5.45
CA LEU A 99 -2.70 -7.04 -4.09
C LEU A 99 -2.58 -5.50 -4.04
N PHE A 100 -1.70 -4.92 -4.85
CA PHE A 100 -1.40 -3.48 -4.79
C PHE A 100 -2.12 -2.69 -5.88
N VAL A 101 -2.03 -3.12 -7.14
CA VAL A 101 -2.51 -2.33 -8.28
C VAL A 101 -4.04 -2.36 -8.38
N ILE A 102 -4.66 -3.54 -8.37
CA ILE A 102 -6.12 -3.66 -8.51
C ILE A 102 -6.84 -2.98 -7.35
N SER A 103 -6.39 -3.20 -6.11
CA SER A 103 -6.94 -2.54 -4.91
C SER A 103 -6.90 -1.01 -5.02
N THR A 104 -5.76 -0.46 -5.45
CA THR A 104 -5.60 1.00 -5.62
C THR A 104 -6.43 1.54 -6.77
N LEU A 105 -6.53 0.81 -7.89
CA LEU A 105 -7.37 1.21 -9.01
C LEU A 105 -8.85 1.26 -8.62
N ILE A 106 -9.34 0.27 -7.87
CA ILE A 106 -10.72 0.27 -7.36
C ILE A 106 -10.96 1.53 -6.51
N VAL A 107 -10.05 1.83 -5.59
CA VAL A 107 -10.12 3.02 -4.73
C VAL A 107 -10.10 4.31 -5.56
N LEU A 108 -9.23 4.44 -6.55
CA LEU A 108 -9.16 5.62 -7.42
C LEU A 108 -10.44 5.79 -8.24
N VAL A 109 -10.98 4.69 -8.79
CA VAL A 109 -12.25 4.71 -9.52
C VAL A 109 -13.38 5.15 -8.60
N GLU A 110 -13.43 4.64 -7.38
CA GLU A 110 -14.44 5.02 -6.39
C GLU A 110 -14.35 6.50 -6.02
N ILE A 111 -13.14 7.01 -5.78
CA ILE A 111 -12.91 8.42 -5.43
C ILE A 111 -13.29 9.35 -6.59
N LEU A 112 -12.88 9.03 -7.81
CA LEU A 112 -13.02 9.93 -8.97
C LEU A 112 -14.40 9.86 -9.62
N PHE A 113 -15.01 8.69 -9.70
CA PHE A 113 -16.22 8.49 -10.49
C PHE A 113 -17.46 8.14 -9.66
N LEU A 114 -17.31 7.38 -8.57
CA LEU A 114 -18.45 6.89 -7.81
C LEU A 114 -18.87 7.90 -6.72
N ASN A 115 -20.17 8.09 -6.54
CA ASN A 115 -20.71 8.98 -5.50
C ASN A 115 -20.93 8.27 -4.14
N SER A 116 -20.29 7.11 -3.96
CA SER A 116 -20.38 6.31 -2.73
C SER A 116 -19.85 7.08 -1.50
N VAL A 117 -18.86 7.95 -1.72
CA VAL A 117 -18.13 8.64 -0.65
C VAL A 117 -18.44 10.12 -0.66
N LYS A 118 -18.92 10.62 0.48
CA LYS A 118 -19.10 12.06 0.73
C LYS A 118 -17.95 12.58 1.60
N ARG A 119 -17.70 13.89 1.54
CA ARG A 119 -16.69 14.51 2.40
C ARG A 119 -17.00 14.24 3.89
N PRO A 120 -15.97 13.84 4.68
CA PRO A 120 -16.12 13.69 6.11
C PRO A 120 -16.35 15.06 6.77
N TYR A 121 -17.37 15.17 7.63
CA TYR A 121 -17.71 16.42 8.32
C TYR A 121 -16.71 16.81 9.41
N ALA A 122 -16.06 15.83 10.04
CA ALA A 122 -15.11 16.03 11.15
C ALA A 122 -13.68 15.73 10.69
N ILE A 123 -13.10 16.62 9.88
CA ILE A 123 -11.77 16.45 9.26
C ILE A 123 -10.69 16.19 10.31
N GLY A 124 -10.63 17.01 11.37
CA GLY A 124 -9.62 16.87 12.42
C GLY A 124 -9.68 15.51 13.13
N ALA A 125 -10.88 15.00 13.38
CA ALA A 125 -11.06 13.68 13.98
C ALA A 125 -10.62 12.54 13.04
N HIS A 126 -10.78 12.70 11.72
CA HIS A 126 -10.27 11.74 10.74
C HIS A 126 -8.75 11.76 10.67
N ILE A 127 -8.14 12.94 10.65
CA ILE A 127 -6.67 13.10 10.65
C ILE A 127 -6.09 12.47 11.93
N PHE A 128 -6.64 12.80 13.09
CA PHE A 128 -6.20 12.22 14.36
C PHE A 128 -6.40 10.69 14.40
N GLY A 129 -7.56 10.21 13.97
CA GLY A 129 -7.85 8.77 13.89
C GLY A 129 -6.90 8.03 12.96
N LEU A 130 -6.56 8.62 11.80
CA LEU A 130 -5.60 8.08 10.85
C LEU A 130 -4.19 8.04 11.43
N LEU A 131 -3.73 9.11 12.09
CA LEU A 131 -2.42 9.13 12.76
C LEU A 131 -2.33 8.03 13.83
N PHE A 132 -3.36 7.91 14.66
CA PHE A 132 -3.43 6.90 15.72
C PHE A 132 -3.44 5.48 15.15
N LEU A 133 -4.30 5.20 14.17
CA LEU A 133 -4.43 3.87 13.55
C LEU A 133 -3.20 3.50 12.71
N SER A 134 -2.55 4.48 12.09
CA SER A 134 -1.27 4.32 11.39
C SER A 134 -0.14 3.95 12.36
N GLY A 135 -0.03 4.66 13.50
CA GLY A 135 0.89 4.29 14.57
C GLY A 135 0.61 2.88 15.11
N LEU A 136 -0.66 2.53 15.30
CA LEU A 136 -1.06 1.19 15.73
C LEU A 136 -0.69 0.12 14.70
N TYR A 137 -0.82 0.41 13.40
CA TYR A 137 -0.38 -0.49 12.33
C TYR A 137 1.13 -0.74 12.37
N VAL A 138 1.94 0.30 12.56
CA VAL A 138 3.40 0.13 12.70
C VAL A 138 3.74 -0.68 13.96
N ALA A 139 3.09 -0.39 15.09
CA ALA A 139 3.28 -1.18 16.30
C ALA A 139 2.91 -2.65 16.07
N TRP A 140 1.81 -2.91 15.35
CA TRP A 140 1.40 -4.26 14.96
C TRP A 140 2.42 -4.94 14.04
N ALA A 141 2.97 -4.22 13.06
CA ALA A 141 4.00 -4.73 12.16
C ALA A 141 5.29 -5.10 12.93
N ALA A 142 5.67 -4.30 13.92
CA ALA A 142 6.81 -4.59 14.79
C ALA A 142 6.59 -5.88 15.59
N VAL A 143 5.40 -6.05 16.20
CA VAL A 143 5.04 -7.29 16.90
C VAL A 143 5.03 -8.48 15.94
N GLY A 144 4.42 -8.35 14.77
CA GLY A 144 4.40 -9.40 13.74
C GLY A 144 5.80 -9.87 13.42
N ARG A 145 6.73 -8.94 13.18
CA ARG A 145 8.14 -9.25 12.91
C ARG A 145 8.81 -10.02 14.04
N THR A 146 8.57 -9.67 15.31
CA THR A 146 9.17 -10.41 16.44
C THR A 146 8.72 -11.87 16.50
N VAL A 147 7.52 -12.18 16.00
CA VAL A 147 6.95 -13.54 16.01
C VAL A 147 7.34 -14.33 14.77
N THR A 148 7.37 -13.70 13.59
CA THR A 148 7.59 -14.38 12.30
C THR A 148 9.04 -14.31 11.82
N GLY A 149 9.88 -13.48 12.45
CA GLY A 149 11.24 -13.18 11.98
C GLY A 149 11.29 -12.44 10.64
N THR A 150 10.13 -12.08 10.08
CA THR A 150 9.98 -11.48 8.75
C THR A 150 9.07 -10.27 8.85
N GLY A 151 9.50 -9.15 8.28
CA GLY A 151 8.77 -7.89 8.33
C GLY A 151 9.23 -6.93 7.23
N PRO A 152 8.64 -5.72 7.17
CA PRO A 152 9.06 -4.72 6.21
C PRO A 152 10.52 -4.33 6.46
N PHE A 153 11.36 -4.35 5.42
CA PHE A 153 12.79 -4.04 5.51
C PHE A 153 13.08 -2.68 6.14
N TRP A 154 12.22 -1.67 5.90
CA TRP A 154 12.35 -0.33 6.46
C TRP A 154 12.08 -0.25 7.98
N LEU A 155 11.56 -1.33 8.56
CA LEU A 155 11.35 -1.52 9.99
C LEU A 155 12.50 -2.33 10.63
N ASP A 156 13.47 -2.77 9.82
CA ASP A 156 14.67 -3.47 10.26
C ASP A 156 15.84 -2.52 10.51
N GLY A 157 16.46 -2.61 11.69
CA GLY A 157 17.64 -1.80 12.00
C GLY A 157 18.85 -2.23 11.19
N ASP A 158 18.93 -3.53 10.89
CA ASP A 158 20.06 -4.10 10.16
C ASP A 158 19.90 -3.85 8.66
N GLU A 159 18.68 -3.88 8.14
CA GLU A 159 18.37 -3.71 6.70
C GLU A 159 18.08 -2.25 6.31
N ALA A 160 17.51 -1.44 7.21
CA ALA A 160 17.40 0.01 7.02
C ALA A 160 18.71 0.76 7.33
N GLY A 161 19.76 0.04 7.76
CA GLY A 161 21.11 0.55 8.00
C GLY A 161 21.33 1.25 9.35
N SER A 162 20.27 1.64 10.07
CA SER A 162 20.38 2.18 11.43
C SER A 162 19.03 2.18 12.17
N ARG A 163 19.10 2.14 13.50
CA ARG A 163 17.94 2.36 14.38
C ARG A 163 17.30 3.74 14.19
N GLU A 164 18.09 4.75 13.84
CA GLU A 164 17.59 6.09 13.54
C GLU A 164 16.81 6.11 12.22
N ALA A 165 17.25 5.35 11.21
CA ALA A 165 16.56 5.21 9.93
C ALA A 165 15.20 4.52 10.11
N VAL A 166 15.12 3.48 10.95
CA VAL A 166 13.84 2.82 11.30
C VAL A 166 12.85 3.80 11.93
N ILE A 167 13.33 4.64 12.86
CA ILE A 167 12.51 5.67 13.50
C ILE A 167 12.02 6.68 12.46
N ALA A 168 12.91 7.16 11.59
CA ALA A 168 12.57 8.11 10.53
C ALA A 168 11.54 7.52 9.56
N ASN A 169 11.71 6.27 9.13
CA ASN A 169 10.78 5.56 8.24
C ASN A 169 9.41 5.38 8.89
N THR A 170 9.38 5.05 10.19
CA THR A 170 8.15 4.93 10.97
C THR A 170 7.39 6.25 11.07
N ILE A 171 8.09 7.33 11.39
CA ILE A 171 7.50 8.68 11.42
C ILE A 171 7.02 9.06 10.03
N GLY A 172 7.82 8.77 9.00
CA GLY A 172 7.48 8.98 7.59
C GLY A 172 6.18 8.30 7.19
N PHE A 173 5.99 7.02 7.55
CA PHE A 173 4.76 6.27 7.29
C PHE A 173 3.53 6.91 7.96
N VAL A 174 3.66 7.26 9.23
CA VAL A 174 2.58 7.88 10.01
C VAL A 174 2.20 9.25 9.44
N VAL A 175 3.20 10.06 9.07
CA VAL A 175 3.01 11.38 8.47
C VAL A 175 2.51 11.30 7.02
N LEU A 176 2.87 10.26 6.27
CA LEU A 176 2.37 10.04 4.91
C LEU A 176 0.85 9.83 4.88
N SER A 177 0.29 9.25 5.95
CA SER A 177 -1.15 8.99 6.09
C SER A 177 -2.03 10.23 5.91
N PRO A 178 -1.85 11.33 6.67
CA PRO A 178 -2.60 12.56 6.45
C PRO A 178 -2.28 13.27 5.11
N PHE A 179 -1.09 13.11 4.54
CA PHE A 179 -0.79 13.65 3.21
C PHE A 179 -1.66 12.98 2.14
N ILE A 180 -1.74 11.65 2.14
CA ILE A 180 -2.60 10.92 1.21
C ILE A 180 -4.08 11.21 1.49
N PHE A 181 -4.49 11.34 2.76
CA PHE A 181 -5.85 11.78 3.10
C PHE A 181 -6.19 13.13 2.49
N ALA A 182 -5.30 14.12 2.57
CA ALA A 182 -5.51 15.44 1.98
C ALA A 182 -5.67 15.36 0.45
N LEU A 183 -4.86 14.54 -0.21
CA LEU A 183 -4.95 14.30 -1.66
C LEU A 183 -6.28 13.65 -2.05
N VAL A 184 -6.68 12.58 -1.36
CA VAL A 184 -7.97 11.91 -1.60
C VAL A 184 -9.14 12.87 -1.34
N TYR A 185 -9.07 13.64 -0.25
CA TYR A 185 -10.07 14.65 0.08
C TYR A 185 -10.17 15.72 -1.02
N GLY A 186 -9.04 16.13 -1.59
CA GLY A 186 -8.98 17.04 -2.75
C GLY A 186 -9.68 16.48 -3.99
N PHE A 187 -9.44 15.21 -4.34
CA PHE A 187 -10.11 14.57 -5.47
C PHE A 187 -11.62 14.45 -5.28
N ILE A 188 -12.07 14.05 -4.09
CA ILE A 188 -13.50 14.04 -3.76
C ILE A 188 -14.08 15.46 -3.91
N ALA A 189 -13.33 16.47 -3.49
CA ALA A 189 -13.78 17.85 -3.57
C ALA A 189 -13.95 18.34 -5.01
N ILE A 190 -13.00 18.01 -5.89
CA ILE A 190 -13.06 18.32 -7.32
C ILE A 190 -14.26 17.61 -7.96
N ARG A 191 -14.42 16.30 -7.74
CA ARG A 191 -15.54 15.51 -8.28
C ARG A 191 -16.89 16.11 -7.89
N GLU A 192 -17.11 16.37 -6.61
CA GLU A 192 -18.37 16.95 -6.14
C GLU A 192 -18.65 18.32 -6.76
N THR A 193 -17.61 19.13 -7.00
CA THR A 193 -17.75 20.45 -7.63
C THR A 193 -18.18 20.33 -9.09
N ILE A 194 -17.56 19.41 -9.84
CA ILE A 194 -17.92 19.12 -11.24
C ILE A 194 -19.36 18.59 -11.33
N VAL A 195 -19.74 17.65 -10.47
CA VAL A 195 -21.11 17.10 -10.48
C VAL A 195 -22.14 18.19 -10.16
N LYS A 196 -21.87 19.05 -9.17
CA LYS A 196 -22.77 20.17 -8.82
C LYS A 196 -22.91 21.15 -9.98
N SER A 197 -21.84 21.49 -10.69
CA SER A 197 -21.91 22.42 -11.83
C SER A 197 -22.77 21.85 -12.96
N PHE A 198 -22.65 20.56 -13.27
CA PHE A 198 -23.51 19.90 -14.26
C PHE A 198 -24.99 19.90 -13.87
N GLN A 199 -25.30 19.60 -12.61
CA GLN A 199 -26.68 19.62 -12.11
C GLN A 199 -27.27 21.04 -12.18
N LEU A 200 -26.50 22.06 -11.80
CA LEU A 200 -26.92 23.45 -11.89
C LEU A 200 -27.20 23.88 -13.34
N SER A 201 -26.34 23.49 -14.30
CA SER A 201 -26.56 23.77 -15.72
C SER A 201 -27.84 23.12 -16.23
N ARG A 202 -28.10 21.86 -15.88
CA ARG A 202 -29.34 21.16 -16.27
C ARG A 202 -30.59 21.82 -15.69
N MET A 203 -30.54 22.22 -14.41
CA MET A 203 -31.66 22.91 -13.76
C MET A 203 -31.94 24.28 -14.39
N ARG A 204 -30.90 25.03 -14.77
CA ARG A 204 -31.05 26.32 -15.47
C ARG A 204 -31.72 26.16 -16.83
N ILE A 205 -31.32 25.14 -17.61
CA ILE A 205 -31.93 24.83 -18.90
C ILE A 205 -33.41 24.45 -18.73
N ALA A 206 -33.73 23.59 -17.76
CA ALA A 206 -35.12 23.20 -17.49
C ALA A 206 -35.98 24.38 -17.01
N ALA A 207 -35.43 25.26 -16.18
CA ALA A 207 -36.13 26.45 -15.70
C ALA A 207 -36.35 27.51 -16.78
N ALA A 208 -35.45 27.59 -17.77
CA ALA A 208 -35.65 28.44 -18.95
C ALA A 208 -36.77 27.89 -19.83
N ALA A 209 -36.75 26.59 -20.13
CA ALA A 209 -37.81 25.94 -20.91
C ALA A 209 -39.20 26.12 -20.26
N ALA A 210 -39.30 25.97 -18.93
CA ALA A 210 -40.57 26.16 -18.20
C ALA A 210 -41.04 27.62 -18.10
N ARG A 211 -40.24 28.62 -18.50
CA ARG A 211 -40.65 30.03 -18.58
C ARG A 211 -41.18 30.42 -19.96
N ASP A 212 -40.82 29.64 -20.98
CA ASP A 212 -41.18 29.89 -22.38
C ASP A 212 -42.49 29.16 -22.78
N ASP A 213 -43.02 28.30 -21.89
CA ASP A 213 -44.34 27.63 -21.95
C ASP A 213 -45.41 28.40 -21.16
#